data_AF-A0A512HJM9-F1
#
_entry.id   AF-A0A512HJM9-F1
#
_cell.length_a   1.000
_cell.length_b   1.000
_cell.length_c   1.000
_cell.angle_alpha   90.00
_cell.angle_beta   90.00
_cell.angle_gamma   90.00
#
_symmetry.space_group_name_H-M   'P 1'
#
loop_
_entity.id
_entity.type
_entity.pdbx_description
1 polymer ?
#
loop_
_entity_poly.entity_id
_entity_poly.type
_entity_poly.pdbx_seq_one_letter_code
_entity_poly.pdbx_strand_id
1 'polypeptide(L)'
;MVTLYEKSNGISRRELLKRGGTVGALLVISGSAVICPQAAWALEAKALKPETLATLIKLARDIYPHDQLADRFYAIAVKGQDDRAAKDEAHKKLIEDGIADLDSRAGAGGYRGLGWEDDRVAILRDIETTPFFQAVRGDLVVSLYNQKELWPIFGYEGESYSKGGYIERGFNDIEWL
;
A
#
# COMPACT_ATOMS: atom_id res chain seq x y z
N MET A 1 7.06 -34.56 -38.82
CA MET A 1 6.58 -33.42 -38.02
C MET A 1 7.80 -32.82 -37.34
N VAL A 2 8.24 -31.63 -37.76
CA VAL A 2 9.46 -30.98 -37.24
C VAL A 2 9.05 -30.15 -36.04
N THR A 3 9.54 -30.50 -34.85
CA THR A 3 9.36 -29.70 -33.65
C THR A 3 10.32 -28.53 -33.72
N LEU A 4 9.82 -27.33 -34.00
CA LEU A 4 10.58 -26.09 -33.89
C LEU A 4 10.73 -25.76 -32.40
N TYR A 5 11.96 -25.84 -31.88
CA TYR A 5 12.26 -25.36 -30.54
C TYR A 5 12.39 -23.84 -30.59
N GLU A 6 11.33 -23.11 -30.22
CA GLU A 6 11.43 -21.68 -29.99
C GLU A 6 12.34 -21.44 -28.80
N LYS A 7 13.55 -20.94 -29.08
CA LYS A 7 14.48 -20.48 -28.06
C LYS A 7 13.91 -19.18 -27.49
N SER A 8 13.17 -19.23 -26.39
CA SER A 8 12.82 -18.02 -25.67
C SER A 8 14.13 -17.34 -25.25
N ASN A 9 14.31 -16.09 -25.67
CA ASN A 9 15.45 -15.30 -25.21
C ASN A 9 15.22 -15.04 -23.72
N GLY A 10 15.87 -15.83 -22.86
CA GLY A 10 15.83 -15.62 -21.42
C GLY A 10 16.22 -14.19 -21.04
N ILE A 11 15.78 -13.74 -19.86
CA ILE A 11 16.02 -12.39 -19.36
C ILE A 11 17.54 -12.13 -19.34
N SER A 12 17.98 -11.07 -20.04
CA SER A 12 19.40 -10.72 -20.07
C SER A 12 19.89 -10.27 -18.68
N ARG A 13 21.18 -10.45 -18.34
CA ARG A 13 21.73 -9.98 -17.04
C ARG A 13 21.47 -8.49 -16.78
N ARG A 14 21.51 -7.67 -17.83
CA ARG A 14 21.19 -6.24 -17.76
C ARG A 14 19.73 -6.00 -17.42
N GLU A 15 18.85 -6.80 -18.02
CA GLU A 15 17.42 -6.73 -17.76
C GLU A 15 17.08 -7.30 -16.38
N LEU A 16 17.80 -8.32 -15.92
CA LEU A 16 17.75 -8.82 -14.55
C LEU A 16 18.27 -7.79 -13.54
N LEU A 17 19.28 -6.98 -13.85
CA LEU A 17 19.73 -5.88 -12.96
C LEU A 17 18.77 -4.68 -12.99
N LYS A 18 18.18 -4.38 -14.16
CA LYS A 18 17.13 -3.36 -14.27
C LYS A 18 15.85 -3.77 -13.53
N ARG A 19 15.49 -5.06 -13.55
CA ARG A 19 14.29 -5.60 -12.90
C ARG A 19 14.53 -6.02 -11.45
N GLY A 20 15.70 -6.55 -11.14
CA GLY A 20 16.13 -6.95 -9.79
C GLY A 20 16.52 -5.76 -8.91
N GLY A 21 16.59 -4.56 -9.49
CA GLY A 21 16.70 -3.28 -8.79
C GLY A 21 15.36 -2.62 -8.49
N THR A 22 14.24 -3.35 -8.46
CA THR A 22 12.99 -2.85 -7.84
C THR A 22 13.16 -2.80 -6.32
N VAL A 23 14.08 -1.97 -5.86
CA VAL A 23 13.97 -1.33 -4.55
C VAL A 23 12.61 -0.63 -4.56
N GLY A 24 11.77 -0.86 -3.55
CA GLY A 24 10.38 -0.38 -3.50
C GLY A 24 10.23 1.10 -3.89
N ALA A 25 9.02 1.55 -4.24
CA ALA A 25 8.82 2.86 -4.84
C ALA A 25 9.55 3.97 -4.06
N LEU A 26 10.46 4.66 -4.73
CA LEU A 26 11.14 5.80 -4.15
C LEU A 26 10.13 6.96 -4.03
N LEU A 27 9.58 7.14 -2.83
CA LEU A 27 8.71 8.27 -2.53
C LEU A 27 9.57 9.51 -2.24
N VAL A 28 9.44 10.53 -3.08
CA VAL A 28 10.12 11.82 -2.97
C VAL A 28 9.13 12.84 -2.42
N ILE A 29 9.56 13.66 -1.46
CA ILE A 29 8.75 14.76 -0.92
C ILE A 29 9.16 16.04 -1.61
N SER A 30 8.18 16.78 -2.13
CA SER A 30 8.40 18.08 -2.79
C SER A 30 7.27 19.03 -2.40
N GLY A 31 7.57 20.03 -1.58
CA GLY A 31 6.56 20.92 -1.01
C GLY A 31 5.57 20.12 -0.15
N SER A 32 4.27 20.27 -0.42
CA SER A 32 3.19 19.51 0.23
C SER A 32 2.95 18.13 -0.39
N ALA A 33 3.67 17.74 -1.44
CA ALA A 33 3.37 16.51 -2.19
C ALA A 33 4.34 15.36 -1.90
N VAL A 34 3.80 14.15 -1.84
CA VAL A 34 4.52 12.88 -1.94
C VAL A 34 4.43 12.39 -3.38
N ILE A 35 5.57 12.18 -4.02
CA ILE A 35 5.68 11.85 -5.45
C ILE A 35 6.33 10.48 -5.58
N CYS A 36 5.78 9.64 -6.46
CA CYS A 36 6.46 8.45 -6.96
C CYS A 36 6.85 8.66 -8.43
N PRO A 37 8.09 9.07 -8.72
CA PRO A 37 8.51 9.37 -10.09
C PRO A 37 8.42 8.15 -11.02
N GLN A 38 8.79 6.96 -10.52
CA GLN A 38 8.84 5.73 -11.31
C GLN A 38 7.45 5.28 -11.77
N ALA A 39 6.41 5.58 -10.99
CA ALA A 39 5.03 5.21 -11.29
C ALA A 39 4.18 6.43 -11.73
N ALA A 40 4.81 7.59 -11.95
CA ALA A 40 4.20 8.81 -12.47
C ALA A 40 2.93 9.27 -11.72
N TRP A 41 2.92 9.19 -10.39
CA TRP A 41 1.83 9.71 -9.56
C TRP A 41 2.35 10.60 -8.42
N ALA A 42 1.47 11.47 -7.94
CA ALA A 42 1.71 12.31 -6.77
C ALA A 42 0.45 12.36 -5.88
N LEU A 43 0.66 12.48 -4.57
CA LEU A 43 -0.36 12.69 -3.57
C LEU A 43 -0.03 13.98 -2.82
N GLU A 44 -0.92 14.97 -2.92
CA GLU A 44 -0.79 16.21 -2.18
C GLU A 44 -1.37 16.07 -0.76
N ALA A 45 -0.59 16.51 0.22
CA ALA A 45 -0.97 16.59 1.62
C ALA A 45 -1.85 17.83 1.85
N LYS A 46 -2.97 17.65 2.56
CA LYS A 46 -3.88 18.72 2.95
C LYS A 46 -3.63 19.21 4.36
N ALA A 47 -3.53 18.29 5.32
CA ALA A 47 -3.46 18.62 6.74
C ALA A 47 -2.33 17.92 7.48
N LEU A 48 -1.99 16.70 7.09
CA LEU A 48 -0.82 15.97 7.57
C LEU A 48 0.46 16.51 6.93
N LYS A 49 1.61 16.24 7.56
CA LYS A 49 2.90 16.50 6.92
C LYS A 49 3.10 15.53 5.74
N PRO A 50 3.76 15.94 4.65
CA PRO A 50 4.07 15.04 3.54
C PRO A 50 4.99 13.88 3.96
N GLU A 51 5.86 14.09 4.96
CA GLU A 51 6.66 13.02 5.59
C GLU A 51 5.76 11.97 6.24
N THR A 52 4.78 12.42 7.04
CA THR A 52 3.77 11.57 7.69
C THR A 52 3.01 10.75 6.65
N LEU A 53 2.54 11.39 5.58
CA LEU A 53 1.84 10.69 4.50
C LEU A 53 2.72 9.66 3.80
N ALA A 54 3.97 10.00 3.50
CA ALA A 54 4.87 9.05 2.86
C ALA A 54 5.17 7.84 3.76
N THR A 55 5.29 8.03 5.07
CA THR A 55 5.44 6.92 6.03
C THR A 55 4.15 6.12 6.16
N LEU A 56 2.98 6.76 6.16
CA LEU A 56 1.67 6.08 6.14
C LEU A 56 1.51 5.17 4.92
N ILE A 57 1.95 5.59 3.72
CA ILE A 57 1.88 4.75 2.52
C ILE A 57 2.70 3.47 2.72
N LYS A 58 3.91 3.60 3.26
CA LYS A 58 4.79 2.45 3.53
C LYS A 58 4.20 1.55 4.61
N LEU A 59 3.74 2.14 5.72
CA LEU A 59 3.05 1.46 6.80
C LEU A 59 1.83 0.67 6.30
N ALA A 60 0.98 1.28 5.45
CA ALA A 60 -0.20 0.64 4.91
C ALA A 60 0.12 -0.62 4.10
N ARG A 61 1.21 -0.58 3.32
CA ARG A 61 1.72 -1.74 2.60
C ARG A 61 2.22 -2.83 3.53
N ASP A 62 2.93 -2.47 4.60
CA ASP A 62 3.44 -3.46 5.56
C ASP A 62 2.30 -4.05 6.44
N ILE A 63 1.18 -3.33 6.67
CA ILE A 63 -0.01 -3.86 7.40
C ILE A 63 -0.81 -4.86 6.54
N TYR A 64 -1.04 -4.55 5.26
CA TYR A 64 -1.73 -5.44 4.31
C TYR A 64 -0.85 -5.66 3.07
N PRO A 65 0.17 -6.53 3.18
CA PRO A 65 1.14 -6.73 2.12
C PRO A 65 0.55 -7.50 0.94
N HIS A 66 0.60 -6.89 -0.24
CA HIS A 66 0.23 -7.52 -1.51
C HIS A 66 1.29 -7.23 -2.58
N ASP A 67 2.01 -8.27 -3.01
CA ASP A 67 3.09 -8.14 -3.99
C ASP A 67 2.61 -7.63 -5.36
N GLN A 68 1.39 -8.02 -5.75
CA GLN A 68 0.80 -7.66 -7.05
C GLN A 68 0.29 -6.22 -7.10
N LEU A 69 0.18 -5.53 -5.96
CA LEU A 69 -0.38 -4.18 -5.90
C LEU A 69 0.70 -3.12 -6.04
N ALA A 70 0.43 -2.14 -6.90
CA ALA A 70 1.25 -0.93 -7.01
C ALA A 70 1.03 0.01 -5.81
N ASP A 71 2.08 0.74 -5.41
CA ASP A 71 2.04 1.64 -4.25
C ASP A 71 1.01 2.77 -4.35
N ARG A 72 0.55 3.10 -5.56
CA ARG A 72 -0.53 4.08 -5.74
C ARG A 72 -1.83 3.68 -5.05
N PHE A 73 -2.12 2.38 -4.94
CA PHE A 73 -3.35 1.91 -4.28
C PHE A 73 -3.29 2.15 -2.77
N TYR A 74 -2.11 2.03 -2.17
CA TYR A 74 -1.86 2.39 -0.78
C TYR A 74 -1.88 3.92 -0.59
N ALA A 75 -1.35 4.69 -1.54
CA ALA A 75 -1.46 6.16 -1.55
C ALA A 75 -2.92 6.65 -1.59
N ILE A 76 -3.77 6.01 -2.41
CA ILE A 76 -5.20 6.28 -2.44
C ILE A 76 -5.85 5.91 -1.12
N ALA A 77 -5.53 4.73 -0.56
CA ALA A 77 -6.13 4.22 0.66
C ALA A 77 -5.89 5.16 1.86
N VAL A 78 -4.67 5.69 2.02
CA VAL A 78 -4.34 6.57 3.15
C VAL A 78 -4.84 8.00 3.00
N LYS A 79 -5.35 8.39 1.81
CA LYS A 79 -5.90 9.75 1.58
C LYS A 79 -7.03 10.10 2.55
N GLY A 80 -7.83 9.11 2.94
CA GLY A 80 -8.91 9.30 3.92
C GLY A 80 -8.42 9.76 5.29
N GLN A 81 -7.20 9.38 5.68
CA GLN A 81 -6.59 9.81 6.94
C GLN A 81 -6.27 11.31 6.94
N ASP A 82 -5.73 11.81 5.82
CA ASP A 82 -5.41 13.23 5.63
C ASP A 82 -6.67 14.09 5.50
N ASP A 83 -7.67 13.60 4.74
CA ASP A 83 -8.98 14.25 4.62
C ASP A 83 -9.71 14.35 5.98
N ARG A 84 -9.53 13.36 6.85
CA ARG A 84 -10.06 13.38 8.21
C ARG A 84 -9.25 14.30 9.12
N ALA A 85 -7.93 14.26 9.04
CA ALA A 85 -7.03 15.15 9.78
C ALA A 85 -7.32 16.64 9.49
N ALA A 86 -7.77 16.97 8.27
CA ALA A 86 -8.18 18.33 7.91
C ALA A 86 -9.45 18.83 8.62
N LYS A 87 -10.23 17.93 9.25
CA LYS A 87 -11.52 18.22 9.88
C LYS A 87 -11.53 17.92 11.38
N ASP A 88 -10.58 17.13 11.85
CA ASP A 88 -10.50 16.62 13.21
C ASP A 88 -9.05 16.71 13.71
N GLU A 89 -8.78 17.72 14.52
CA GLU A 89 -7.45 17.98 15.10
C GLU A 89 -7.00 16.85 16.03
N ALA A 90 -7.93 16.16 16.71
CA ALA A 90 -7.57 15.01 17.55
C ALA A 90 -7.10 13.83 16.69
N HIS A 91 -7.76 13.59 15.56
CA HIS A 91 -7.33 12.59 14.58
C HIS A 91 -5.99 12.97 13.95
N LYS A 92 -5.80 14.24 13.56
CA LYS A 92 -4.52 14.74 13.06
C LYS A 92 -3.39 14.47 14.05
N LYS A 93 -3.60 14.81 15.32
CA LYS A 93 -2.64 14.55 16.40
C LYS A 93 -2.37 13.05 16.57
N LEU A 94 -3.40 12.21 16.57
CA LEU A 94 -3.26 10.76 16.67
C LEU A 94 -2.33 10.20 15.58
N ILE A 95 -2.49 10.65 14.34
CA ILE A 95 -1.70 10.19 13.20
C ILE A 95 -0.27 10.74 13.26
N GLU A 96 -0.10 12.04 13.50
CA GLU A 96 1.22 12.69 13.56
C GLU A 96 2.06 12.15 14.72
N ASP A 97 1.47 11.99 15.90
CA ASP A 97 2.17 11.44 17.07
C ASP A 97 2.49 9.96 16.86
N GLY A 98 1.58 9.19 16.25
CA GLY A 98 1.78 7.77 15.98
C GLY A 98 2.91 7.51 14.98
N ILE A 99 3.02 8.32 13.92
CA ILE A 99 4.14 8.24 12.98
C ILE A 99 5.44 8.70 13.65
N ALA A 100 5.41 9.73 14.50
CA ALA A 100 6.60 10.15 15.24
C ALA A 100 7.12 9.06 16.19
N ASP A 101 6.23 8.35 16.90
CA ASP A 101 6.59 7.18 17.72
C ASP A 101 7.17 6.05 16.86
N LEU A 102 6.53 5.74 15.72
CA LEU A 102 7.00 4.74 14.77
C LEU A 102 8.41 5.04 14.24
N ASP A 103 8.66 6.29 13.82
CA ASP A 103 9.97 6.74 13.35
C ASP A 103 11.00 6.72 14.48
N SER A 104 10.61 7.08 15.71
CA SER A 104 11.50 7.01 16.87
C SER A 104 11.93 5.59 17.20
N ARG A 105 11.03 4.59 17.09
CA ARG A 105 11.36 3.17 17.30
C ARG A 105 12.32 2.64 16.23
N ALA A 106 12.19 3.13 15.00
CA ALA A 106 13.04 2.76 13.87
C ALA A 106 14.45 3.37 13.95
N GLY A 107 14.62 4.46 14.70
CA GLY A 107 15.90 5.10 14.91
C GLY A 107 16.37 5.95 13.73
N ALA A 108 17.67 5.94 13.46
CA ALA A 108 18.27 6.79 12.44
C ALA A 108 17.72 6.46 11.04
N GLY A 109 17.07 7.43 10.39
CA GLY A 109 16.43 7.25 9.09
C GLY A 109 14.92 6.99 9.15
N GLY A 110 14.34 6.83 10.34
CA GLY A 110 12.91 6.59 10.54
C GLY A 110 12.43 5.26 9.96
N TYR A 111 11.13 5.02 10.04
CA TYR A 111 10.51 3.75 9.65
C TYR A 111 10.74 3.42 8.17
N ARG A 112 10.70 4.44 7.30
CA ARG A 112 11.00 4.30 5.87
C ARG A 112 12.48 4.01 5.57
N GLY A 113 13.37 4.30 6.51
CA GLY A 113 14.81 4.02 6.39
C GLY A 113 15.17 2.58 6.70
N LEU A 114 14.27 1.79 7.29
CA LEU A 114 14.48 0.38 7.56
C LEU A 114 14.47 -0.44 6.27
N GLY A 115 15.63 -1.04 5.96
CA GLY A 115 15.83 -1.81 4.74
C GLY A 115 15.02 -3.11 4.70
N TRP A 116 15.09 -3.92 5.76
CA TRP A 116 14.42 -5.21 5.82
C TRP A 116 12.97 -5.08 6.28
N GLU A 117 12.10 -5.90 5.68
CA GLU A 117 10.69 -5.95 6.08
C GLU A 117 10.50 -6.51 7.48
N ASP A 118 11.29 -7.52 7.87
CA ASP A 118 11.20 -8.13 9.19
C ASP A 118 11.43 -7.11 10.32
N ASP A 119 12.36 -6.17 10.13
CA ASP A 119 12.62 -5.08 11.10
C ASP A 119 11.41 -4.16 11.24
N ARG A 120 10.74 -3.85 10.12
CA ARG A 120 9.53 -3.04 10.11
C ARG A 120 8.37 -3.76 10.77
N VAL A 121 8.16 -5.04 10.43
CA VAL A 121 7.11 -5.89 11.00
C VAL A 121 7.29 -6.08 12.51
N ALA A 122 8.52 -6.19 13.01
CA ALA A 122 8.79 -6.26 14.44
C ALA A 122 8.26 -5.02 15.17
N ILE A 123 8.52 -3.82 14.64
CA ILE A 123 7.99 -2.57 15.19
C ILE A 123 6.46 -2.54 15.10
N LEU A 124 5.87 -3.02 13.99
CA LEU A 124 4.40 -3.06 13.85
C LEU A 124 3.74 -3.94 14.90
N ARG A 125 4.36 -5.10 15.23
CA ARG A 125 3.89 -5.97 16.30
C ARG A 125 3.95 -5.28 17.66
N ASP A 126 5.00 -4.52 17.93
CA ASP A 126 5.15 -3.77 19.19
C ASP A 126 4.06 -2.70 19.38
N ILE A 127 3.53 -2.14 18.29
CA ILE A 127 2.50 -1.09 18.34
C ILE A 127 1.09 -1.59 17.99
N GLU A 128 0.88 -2.89 17.76
CA GLU A 128 -0.36 -3.38 17.15
C GLU A 128 -1.61 -3.10 18.01
N THR A 129 -1.45 -3.00 19.32
CA THR A 129 -2.54 -2.68 20.26
C THR A 129 -2.77 -1.19 20.45
N THR A 130 -1.97 -0.32 19.83
CA THR A 130 -2.07 1.13 20.01
C THR A 130 -3.30 1.68 19.26
N PRO A 131 -3.91 2.78 19.75
CA PRO A 131 -5.00 3.44 19.04
C PRO A 131 -4.62 3.89 17.62
N PHE A 132 -3.39 4.34 17.42
CA PHE A 132 -2.88 4.73 16.11
C PHE A 132 -2.89 3.56 15.12
N PHE A 133 -2.28 2.43 15.50
CA PHE A 133 -2.22 1.27 14.63
C PHE A 133 -3.63 0.74 14.30
N GLN A 134 -4.50 0.64 15.31
CA GLN A 134 -5.87 0.17 15.12
C GLN A 134 -6.69 1.11 14.22
N ALA A 135 -6.51 2.43 14.34
CA ALA A 135 -7.18 3.40 13.48
C ALA A 135 -6.76 3.26 12.01
N VAL A 136 -5.47 3.11 11.74
CA VAL A 136 -4.94 2.93 10.37
C VAL A 136 -5.36 1.57 9.82
N ARG A 137 -5.14 0.49 10.57
CA ARG A 137 -5.52 -0.88 10.18
C ARG A 137 -7.01 -1.01 9.88
N GLY A 138 -7.85 -0.46 10.76
CA GLY A 138 -9.31 -0.53 10.63
C GLY A 138 -9.83 0.19 9.40
N ASP A 139 -9.30 1.37 9.10
CA ASP A 139 -9.63 2.12 7.89
C ASP A 139 -9.19 1.39 6.62
N LEU A 140 -7.98 0.84 6.60
CA LEU A 140 -7.41 0.13 5.44
C LEU A 140 -8.24 -1.07 4.97
N VAL A 141 -8.96 -1.75 5.87
CA VAL A 141 -9.89 -2.84 5.47
C VAL A 141 -10.91 -2.34 4.45
N VAL A 142 -11.36 -1.09 4.59
CA VAL A 142 -12.32 -0.50 3.67
C VAL A 142 -11.61 0.29 2.57
N SER A 143 -10.66 1.16 2.93
CA SER A 143 -10.05 2.10 1.99
C SER A 143 -9.12 1.45 0.96
N LEU A 144 -8.50 0.30 1.28
CA LEU A 144 -7.74 -0.48 0.31
C LEU A 144 -8.65 -1.37 -0.55
N TYR A 145 -9.43 -2.25 0.08
CA TYR A 145 -10.17 -3.30 -0.63
C TYR A 145 -11.43 -2.81 -1.37
N ASN A 146 -11.95 -1.62 -1.04
CA ASN A 146 -13.09 -1.03 -1.73
C ASN A 146 -12.70 -0.16 -2.95
N GLN A 147 -11.47 -0.28 -3.44
CA GLN A 147 -11.06 0.30 -4.71
C GLN A 147 -11.46 -0.63 -5.85
N LYS A 148 -12.47 -0.25 -6.64
CA LYS A 148 -13.07 -1.13 -7.68
C LYS A 148 -12.06 -1.69 -8.69
N GLU A 149 -10.99 -0.94 -8.95
CA GLU A 149 -9.90 -1.36 -9.83
C GLU A 149 -9.14 -2.60 -9.30
N LEU A 150 -9.16 -2.84 -7.98
CA LEU A 150 -8.53 -3.99 -7.35
C LEU A 150 -9.40 -5.24 -7.32
N TRP A 151 -10.71 -5.11 -7.51
CA TRP A 151 -11.63 -6.23 -7.38
C TRP A 151 -11.27 -7.43 -8.27
N PRO A 152 -10.91 -7.26 -9.55
CA PRO A 152 -10.47 -8.38 -10.38
C PRO A 152 -9.19 -9.05 -9.89
N ILE A 153 -8.27 -8.30 -9.27
CA ILE A 153 -7.02 -8.84 -8.73
C ILE A 153 -7.31 -9.76 -7.54
N PHE A 154 -8.32 -9.42 -6.74
CA PHE A 154 -8.76 -10.24 -5.60
C PHE A 154 -9.78 -11.32 -5.95
N GLY A 155 -10.14 -11.48 -7.22
CA GLY A 155 -11.21 -12.41 -7.64
C GLY A 155 -12.59 -12.00 -7.11
N TYR A 156 -12.82 -10.71 -6.85
CA TYR A 156 -14.11 -10.19 -6.43
C TYR A 156 -14.93 -9.72 -7.65
N GLU A 157 -16.09 -10.32 -7.85
CA GLU A 157 -16.99 -10.12 -9.01
C GLU A 157 -17.81 -8.81 -8.96
N GLY A 158 -17.54 -7.92 -7.99
CA GLY A 158 -18.22 -6.63 -7.81
C GLY A 158 -19.61 -6.73 -7.17
N GLU A 159 -20.27 -5.60 -6.89
CA GLU A 159 -21.44 -5.61 -6.02
C GLU A 159 -22.59 -6.52 -6.50
N SER A 160 -23.15 -7.32 -5.58
CA SER A 160 -24.17 -8.33 -5.92
C SER A 160 -25.60 -7.77 -5.98
N TYR A 161 -25.90 -6.75 -5.16
CA TYR A 161 -27.26 -6.27 -4.96
C TYR A 161 -27.90 -5.72 -6.25
N SER A 162 -27.18 -4.87 -6.98
CA SER A 162 -27.66 -4.28 -8.24
C SER A 162 -27.71 -5.29 -9.39
N LYS A 163 -27.14 -6.48 -9.19
CA LYS A 163 -26.95 -7.51 -10.22
C LYS A 163 -27.72 -8.81 -9.94
N GLY A 164 -28.64 -8.80 -8.97
CA GLY A 164 -29.51 -9.95 -8.68
C GLY A 164 -28.84 -11.11 -7.93
N GLY A 165 -27.77 -10.85 -7.17
CA GLY A 165 -27.02 -11.88 -6.44
C GLY A 165 -25.88 -12.49 -7.26
N TYR A 166 -25.20 -13.52 -6.74
CA TYR A 166 -24.08 -14.20 -7.44
C TYR A 166 -24.43 -15.57 -8.02
N ILE A 167 -25.64 -16.10 -7.76
CA ILE A 167 -26.04 -17.48 -8.13
C ILE A 167 -25.68 -17.79 -9.59
N GLU A 168 -25.99 -16.87 -10.52
CA GLU A 168 -25.72 -17.01 -11.96
C GLU A 168 -24.53 -16.13 -12.45
N ARG A 169 -23.68 -15.65 -11.53
CA ARG A 169 -22.57 -14.73 -11.83
C ARG A 169 -21.44 -14.93 -10.81
N GLY A 170 -20.73 -16.04 -10.92
CA GLY A 170 -19.49 -16.25 -10.17
C GLY A 170 -19.60 -16.81 -8.77
N PHE A 171 -20.79 -17.25 -8.33
CA PHE A 171 -20.91 -18.01 -7.08
C PHE A 171 -20.05 -19.29 -7.06
N ASN A 172 -19.86 -19.91 -8.23
CA ASN A 172 -19.09 -21.15 -8.40
C ASN A 172 -17.76 -20.96 -9.15
N ASP A 173 -17.29 -19.73 -9.36
CA ASP A 173 -16.06 -19.46 -10.15
C ASP A 173 -14.76 -19.64 -9.33
N ILE A 174 -14.84 -20.34 -8.20
CA ILE A 174 -13.71 -20.60 -7.30
C ILE A 174 -12.97 -21.88 -7.68
N GLU A 175 -11.69 -21.75 -8.00
CA GLU A 175 -10.82 -22.88 -8.38
C GLU A 175 -10.26 -23.69 -7.19
N TRP A 176 -10.56 -23.29 -5.95
CA TRP A 176 -9.84 -23.72 -4.74
C TRP A 176 -10.69 -24.41 -3.66
N LEU A 177 -11.95 -24.72 -3.94
CA LEU A 177 -12.77 -25.67 -3.18
C LEU A 177 -12.96 -26.97 -3.98
#